data_AF-D3DYR1-F1
#
_entry.id   AF-D3DYR1-F1
#
_cell.length_a   1.000
_cell.length_b   1.000
_cell.length_c   1.000
_cell.angle_alpha   90.00
_cell.angle_beta   90.00
_cell.angle_gamma   90.00
#
_symmetry.space_group_name_H-M   'P 1'
#
loop_
_entity.id
_entity.type
_entity.pdbx_description
1 polymer ?
#
loop_
_entity_poly.entity_id
_entity_poly.type
_entity_poly.pdbx_seq_one_letter_code
_entity_poly.pdbx_strand_id
1 'polypeptide(L)'
;MNKKIIFLACVIGIALLSVSYISAESDVDTSDWVNITVNDINFQIPPEYGGGRNASGDYLFNNVFTFGLVALENNKSFRNNYGYEATNEENYDVEEMEIDGHHAVAYYSNRSIVNHTVTYLYFESNGTFYALSYDGDDVNSSMKKIVSYSPKSKLSKEEFNEKLNKAQEEYIEDQIEQEEAYQYEQAYREGYNQGRSDSRGGELLGYYFFYKLGQRSRY
;
A
#
# COMPACT_ATOMS: atom_id res chain seq x y z
N MET A 1 -41.43 4.04 -19.25
CA MET A 1 -40.52 2.91 -19.51
C MET A 1 -39.19 3.26 -18.87
N ASN A 2 -39.00 2.84 -17.62
CA ASN A 2 -38.00 3.38 -16.70
C ASN A 2 -36.68 2.63 -16.84
N LYS A 3 -35.64 3.31 -17.34
CA LYS A 3 -34.24 2.89 -17.21
C LYS A 3 -33.81 3.16 -15.77
N LYS A 4 -34.10 2.22 -14.87
CA LYS A 4 -33.43 2.15 -13.57
C LYS A 4 -32.20 1.28 -13.74
N ILE A 5 -31.09 1.97 -13.67
CA ILE A 5 -29.71 1.51 -13.62
C ILE A 5 -29.60 0.35 -12.62
N ILE A 6 -29.08 -0.77 -13.13
CA ILE A 6 -28.70 -1.95 -12.37
C ILE A 6 -27.45 -1.55 -11.58
N PHE A 7 -27.63 -1.24 -10.30
CA PHE A 7 -26.52 -1.00 -9.37
C PHE A 7 -26.07 -2.35 -8.80
N LEU A 8 -24.93 -2.80 -9.33
CA LEU A 8 -23.78 -3.32 -8.59
C LEU A 8 -24.08 -4.24 -7.39
N ALA A 9 -24.13 -5.54 -7.67
CA ALA A 9 -23.81 -6.59 -6.71
C ALA A 9 -22.83 -7.55 -7.39
N CYS A 10 -21.54 -7.23 -7.31
CA CYS A 10 -20.44 -8.10 -7.71
C CYS A 10 -19.35 -8.02 -6.64
N VAL A 11 -19.65 -8.57 -5.47
CA VAL A 11 -18.61 -9.05 -4.54
C VAL A 11 -18.68 -10.57 -4.64
N ILE A 12 -18.05 -11.12 -5.67
CA ILE A 12 -17.78 -12.55 -5.75
C ILE A 12 -16.35 -12.71 -5.26
N GLY A 13 -16.20 -13.21 -4.03
CA GLY A 13 -14.92 -13.61 -3.48
C GLY A 13 -14.29 -14.67 -4.38
N ILE A 14 -13.17 -14.32 -5.00
CA ILE A 14 -12.32 -15.24 -5.71
C ILE A 14 -11.49 -15.97 -4.64
N ALA A 15 -12.01 -17.07 -4.13
CA ALA A 15 -11.20 -18.04 -3.40
C ALA A 15 -10.42 -18.88 -4.42
N LEU A 16 -9.25 -18.39 -4.82
CA LEU A 16 -8.29 -19.19 -5.59
C LEU A 16 -7.65 -20.20 -4.64
N LEU A 17 -8.00 -21.48 -4.84
CA LEU A 17 -7.29 -22.62 -4.27
C LEU A 17 -5.88 -22.66 -4.87
N SER A 18 -4.91 -22.03 -4.20
CA SER A 18 -3.49 -22.21 -4.52
C SER A 18 -3.04 -23.57 -3.99
N VAL A 19 -2.66 -24.45 -4.91
CA VAL A 19 -1.94 -25.68 -4.59
C VAL A 19 -0.56 -25.27 -4.13
N SER A 20 -0.28 -25.38 -2.83
CA SER A 20 1.02 -25.09 -2.25
C SER A 20 2.05 -26.09 -2.79
N TYR A 21 2.80 -25.70 -3.82
CA TYR A 21 4.05 -26.39 -4.13
C TYR A 21 5.02 -26.11 -3.00
N ILE A 22 5.26 -27.12 -2.16
CA ILE A 22 6.38 -27.10 -1.22
C ILE A 22 7.64 -27.26 -2.07
N SER A 23 8.13 -26.14 -2.61
CA SER A 23 9.49 -26.07 -3.11
C SER A 23 10.40 -26.23 -1.90
N ALA A 24 11.29 -27.22 -1.94
CA ALA A 24 12.38 -27.30 -0.99
C ALA A 24 13.23 -26.05 -1.21
N GLU A 25 13.11 -25.07 -0.32
CA GLU A 25 13.86 -23.83 -0.38
C GLU A 25 15.35 -24.18 -0.35
N SER A 26 16.06 -23.96 -1.46
CA SER A 26 17.51 -24.01 -1.44
C SER A 26 17.99 -22.95 -0.47
N ASP A 27 18.73 -23.35 0.56
CA ASP A 27 19.25 -22.41 1.56
C ASP A 27 20.08 -21.34 0.84
N VAL A 28 19.63 -20.10 0.92
CA VAL A 28 20.29 -18.97 0.27
C VAL A 28 21.60 -18.71 1.01
N ASP A 29 22.72 -18.69 0.29
CA ASP A 29 24.00 -18.30 0.89
C ASP A 29 23.95 -16.82 1.24
N THR A 30 23.99 -16.51 2.54
CA THR A 30 23.94 -15.15 3.07
C THR A 30 25.27 -14.70 3.66
N SER A 31 26.37 -15.40 3.37
CA SER A 31 27.68 -15.12 3.98
C SER A 31 28.27 -13.75 3.64
N ASP A 32 27.89 -13.18 2.48
CA ASP A 32 28.33 -11.86 2.01
C ASP A 32 27.22 -10.79 2.07
N TRP A 33 26.07 -11.12 2.66
CA TRP A 33 24.93 -10.19 2.75
C TRP A 33 25.26 -9.00 3.67
N VAL A 34 24.64 -7.87 3.33
CA VAL A 34 24.86 -6.60 4.01
C VAL A 34 23.82 -6.43 5.11
N ASN A 35 24.27 -6.08 6.32
CA ASN A 35 23.37 -5.76 7.42
C ASN A 35 22.81 -4.35 7.25
N ILE A 36 21.50 -4.20 7.41
CA ILE A 36 20.79 -2.92 7.43
C ILE A 36 19.87 -2.88 8.66
N THR A 37 19.46 -1.67 9.06
CA THR A 37 18.49 -1.48 10.15
C THR A 37 17.35 -0.64 9.62
N VAL A 38 16.13 -1.15 9.71
CA VAL A 38 14.88 -0.48 9.30
C VAL A 38 13.94 -0.54 10.50
N ASN A 39 13.49 0.62 10.99
CA ASN A 39 12.62 0.76 12.16
C ASN A 39 13.02 -0.14 13.36
N ASP A 40 14.27 0.01 13.82
CA ASP A 40 14.88 -0.75 14.93
C ASP A 40 14.98 -2.28 14.75
N ILE A 41 14.67 -2.80 13.56
CA ILE A 41 14.85 -4.21 13.19
C ILE A 41 16.06 -4.34 12.28
N ASN A 42 16.95 -5.29 12.60
CA ASN A 42 18.10 -5.61 11.76
C ASN A 42 17.70 -6.63 10.70
N PHE A 43 17.96 -6.31 9.44
CA PHE A 43 17.80 -7.21 8.30
C PHE A 43 19.16 -7.49 7.68
N GLN A 44 19.24 -8.57 6.92
CA GLN A 44 20.32 -8.76 5.95
C GLN A 44 19.72 -8.71 4.55
N ILE A 45 20.45 -8.08 3.63
CA ILE A 45 20.04 -7.95 2.23
C ILE A 45 21.17 -8.43 1.29
N PRO A 46 20.83 -8.91 0.08
CA PRO A 46 21.81 -9.24 -0.95
C PRO A 46 22.83 -8.11 -1.19
N PRO A 47 24.11 -8.43 -1.46
CA PRO A 47 25.16 -7.44 -1.63
C PRO A 47 24.93 -6.48 -2.82
N GLU A 48 24.19 -6.91 -3.85
CA GLU A 48 23.78 -6.07 -4.98
C GLU A 48 22.97 -4.84 -4.57
N TYR A 49 22.28 -4.90 -3.42
CA TYR A 49 21.52 -3.77 -2.86
C TYR A 49 22.30 -2.99 -1.80
N GLY A 50 23.49 -3.43 -1.41
CA GLY A 50 24.25 -2.90 -0.26
C GLY A 50 24.70 -1.43 -0.37
N GLY A 51 24.67 -0.85 -1.57
CA GLY A 51 25.00 0.57 -1.81
C GLY A 51 23.86 1.55 -1.52
N GLY A 52 22.75 1.09 -0.96
CA GLY A 52 21.57 1.89 -0.66
C GLY A 52 21.75 2.86 0.51
N ARG A 53 20.67 3.53 0.88
CA ARG A 53 20.65 4.57 1.93
C ARG A 53 19.49 4.34 2.89
N ASN A 54 19.78 4.53 4.17
CA ASN A 54 18.74 4.68 5.18
C ASN A 54 18.17 6.10 5.12
N ALA A 55 16.85 6.21 4.96
CA ALA A 55 16.13 7.47 4.95
C ALA A 55 14.94 7.38 5.91
N SER A 56 15.01 8.10 7.03
CA SER A 56 13.88 8.25 7.96
C SER A 56 13.27 6.93 8.47
N GLY A 57 14.09 5.89 8.68
CA GLY A 57 13.60 4.58 9.15
C GLY A 57 13.45 3.53 8.05
N ASP A 58 13.51 3.94 6.77
CA ASP A 58 13.45 3.07 5.59
C ASP A 58 14.83 2.79 4.99
N TYR A 59 14.95 1.75 4.17
CA TYR A 59 16.11 1.48 3.32
C TYR A 59 15.75 1.49 1.85
N LEU A 60 16.49 2.24 1.02
CA LEU A 60 16.30 2.30 -0.43
C LEU A 60 17.62 2.11 -1.17
N PHE A 61 17.64 1.23 -2.16
CA PHE A 61 18.69 1.18 -3.17
C PHE A 61 18.15 1.74 -4.49
N ASN A 62 18.72 2.86 -4.94
CA ASN A 62 18.20 3.72 -6.00
C ASN A 62 16.82 4.33 -5.73
N ASN A 63 15.78 3.51 -5.65
CA ASN A 63 14.39 3.92 -5.37
C ASN A 63 13.51 2.66 -5.09
N VAL A 64 12.25 2.89 -4.74
CA VAL A 64 11.24 1.85 -4.44
C VAL A 64 10.88 0.95 -5.63
N PHE A 65 11.26 1.29 -6.85
CA PHE A 65 11.05 0.43 -8.01
C PHE A 65 12.22 -0.54 -8.22
N THR A 66 13.43 -0.22 -7.72
CA THR A 66 14.59 -1.11 -7.83
C THR A 66 14.72 -2.01 -6.61
N PHE A 67 14.82 -1.42 -5.41
CA PHE A 67 14.79 -2.14 -4.15
C PHE A 67 14.50 -1.19 -3.00
N GLY A 68 13.51 -1.53 -2.18
CA GLY A 68 13.18 -0.76 -0.99
C GLY A 68 12.58 -1.62 0.10
N LEU A 69 13.00 -1.38 1.34
CA LEU A 69 12.38 -1.93 2.54
C LEU A 69 11.90 -0.76 3.39
N VAL A 70 10.58 -0.55 3.40
CA VAL A 70 9.94 0.64 3.96
C VAL A 70 9.09 0.26 5.16
N ALA A 71 9.26 0.93 6.29
CA ALA A 71 8.44 0.76 7.48
C ALA A 71 7.19 1.65 7.40
N LEU A 72 6.02 1.05 7.51
CA LEU A 72 4.73 1.73 7.45
C LEU A 72 4.24 2.03 8.87
N GLU A 73 5.02 2.84 9.58
CA GLU A 73 4.96 3.04 11.04
C GLU A 73 3.63 3.60 11.57
N ASN A 74 2.87 4.29 10.74
CA ASN A 74 1.59 4.89 11.14
C ASN A 74 0.47 4.56 10.16
N ASN A 75 -0.77 4.62 10.66
CA ASN A 75 -1.97 4.30 9.86
C ASN A 75 -2.02 5.07 8.54
N LYS A 76 -1.61 6.34 8.52
CA LYS A 76 -1.61 7.15 7.29
C LYS A 76 -0.60 6.62 6.27
N SER A 77 0.64 6.31 6.68
CA SER A 77 1.66 5.74 5.80
C SER A 77 1.26 4.38 5.27
N PHE A 78 0.71 3.52 6.13
CA PHE A 78 0.24 2.19 5.77
C PHE A 78 -0.94 2.27 4.79
N ARG A 79 -2.00 3.00 5.14
CA ARG A 79 -3.15 3.24 4.28
C ARG A 79 -2.76 3.83 2.93
N ASN A 80 -1.90 4.86 2.90
CA ASN A 80 -1.52 5.48 1.65
C ASN A 80 -0.64 4.59 0.77
N ASN A 81 0.27 3.80 1.37
CA ASN A 81 1.16 2.93 0.62
C ASN A 81 0.44 1.65 0.17
N TYR A 82 -0.08 0.88 1.11
CA TYR A 82 -0.79 -0.37 0.82
C TYR A 82 -2.09 -0.09 0.06
N GLY A 83 -2.88 0.92 0.45
CA GLY A 83 -4.14 1.22 -0.21
C GLY A 83 -3.97 1.69 -1.65
N TYR A 84 -2.94 2.49 -1.94
CA TYR A 84 -2.56 2.82 -3.32
C TYR A 84 -2.22 1.54 -4.09
N GLU A 85 -1.38 0.67 -3.52
CA GLU A 85 -1.01 -0.57 -4.20
C GLU A 85 -2.20 -1.48 -4.44
N ALA A 86 -3.02 -1.72 -3.44
CA ALA A 86 -4.21 -2.57 -3.52
C ALA A 86 -5.28 -2.06 -4.50
N THR A 87 -5.20 -0.80 -4.94
CA THR A 87 -6.13 -0.19 -5.90
C THR A 87 -5.48 0.20 -7.22
N ASN A 88 -4.19 -0.10 -7.39
CA ASN A 88 -3.45 0.26 -8.57
C ASN A 88 -3.83 -0.61 -9.77
N GLU A 89 -4.28 0.03 -10.86
CA GLU A 89 -4.68 -0.64 -12.10
C GLU A 89 -3.51 -1.26 -12.88
N GLU A 90 -2.26 -0.91 -12.55
CA GLU A 90 -1.06 -1.51 -13.15
C GLU A 90 -0.73 -2.90 -12.59
N ASN A 91 -1.43 -3.33 -11.53
CA ASN A 91 -1.27 -4.65 -10.94
C ASN A 91 -1.94 -5.72 -11.81
N TYR A 92 -1.20 -6.76 -12.15
CA TYR A 92 -1.70 -7.86 -12.95
C TYR A 92 -1.92 -9.15 -12.16
N ASP A 93 -1.33 -9.26 -10.97
CA ASP A 93 -1.52 -10.41 -10.09
C ASP A 93 -1.31 -10.05 -8.61
N VAL A 94 -1.90 -10.85 -7.72
CA VAL A 94 -1.83 -10.73 -6.27
C VAL A 94 -1.73 -12.12 -5.64
N GLU A 95 -0.76 -12.33 -4.75
CA GLU A 95 -0.54 -13.61 -4.11
C GLU A 95 -0.44 -13.48 -2.58
N GLU A 96 -1.21 -14.29 -1.86
CA GLU A 96 -1.04 -14.47 -0.41
C GLU A 96 -0.12 -15.65 -0.12
N MET A 97 0.77 -15.51 0.86
CA MET A 97 1.73 -16.56 1.23
C MET A 97 2.15 -16.52 2.69
N GLU A 98 2.81 -17.59 3.13
CA GLU A 98 3.49 -17.69 4.43
C GLU A 98 5.01 -17.66 4.23
N ILE A 99 5.71 -16.81 4.98
CA ILE A 99 7.17 -16.71 4.95
C ILE A 99 7.69 -16.75 6.38
N ASP A 100 8.31 -17.86 6.81
CA ASP A 100 8.86 -18.08 8.16
C ASP A 100 7.99 -17.59 9.34
N GLY A 101 6.67 -17.82 9.27
CA GLY A 101 5.73 -17.39 10.30
C GLY A 101 5.24 -15.95 10.18
N HIS A 102 5.39 -15.35 8.99
CA HIS A 102 4.72 -14.14 8.57
C HIS A 102 3.66 -14.47 7.53
N HIS A 103 2.44 -13.99 7.76
CA HIS A 103 1.47 -13.79 6.68
C HIS A 103 1.96 -12.64 5.80
N ALA A 104 1.90 -12.82 4.48
CA ALA A 104 2.34 -11.82 3.52
C ALA A 104 1.43 -11.77 2.28
N VAL A 105 1.33 -10.60 1.66
CA VAL A 105 0.69 -10.39 0.36
C VAL A 105 1.66 -9.73 -0.61
N ALA A 106 1.81 -10.31 -1.79
CA ALA A 106 2.58 -9.76 -2.89
C ALA A 106 1.66 -9.17 -3.96
N TYR A 107 1.96 -7.97 -4.42
CA TYR A 107 1.39 -7.37 -5.63
C TYR A 107 2.43 -7.34 -6.73
N TYR A 108 2.05 -7.80 -7.92
CA TYR A 108 2.91 -7.81 -9.10
C TYR A 108 2.42 -6.75 -10.09
N SER A 109 3.27 -5.75 -10.35
CA SER A 109 2.86 -4.51 -11.03
C SER A 109 3.73 -4.19 -12.24
N ASN A 110 3.12 -3.90 -13.39
CA ASN A 110 3.84 -3.43 -14.57
C ASN A 110 3.90 -1.90 -14.57
N ARG A 111 4.99 -1.36 -14.01
CA ARG A 111 5.11 0.07 -13.77
C ARG A 111 5.43 0.85 -15.03
N SER A 112 4.47 1.62 -15.53
CA SER A 112 4.68 2.43 -16.75
C SER A 112 5.77 3.49 -16.59
N ILE A 113 5.94 4.04 -15.37
CA ILE A 113 6.92 5.08 -15.06
C ILE A 113 8.39 4.61 -15.14
N VAL A 114 8.65 3.32 -14.88
CA VAL A 114 9.99 2.73 -14.95
C VAL A 114 10.14 1.65 -16.04
N ASN A 115 9.05 1.26 -16.68
CA ASN A 115 8.99 0.30 -17.79
C ASN A 115 9.61 -1.07 -17.46
N HIS A 116 9.34 -1.58 -16.28
CA HIS A 116 9.64 -2.95 -15.85
C HIS A 116 8.65 -3.38 -14.77
N THR A 117 8.71 -4.65 -14.38
CA THR A 117 7.86 -5.21 -13.32
C THR A 117 8.45 -4.89 -11.96
N VAL A 118 7.58 -4.55 -11.02
CA VAL A 118 7.95 -4.34 -9.63
C VAL A 118 7.03 -5.19 -8.76
N THR A 119 7.62 -5.97 -7.87
CA THR A 119 6.88 -6.71 -6.86
C THR A 119 6.88 -5.94 -5.55
N TYR A 120 5.72 -5.80 -4.92
CA TYR A 120 5.54 -5.22 -3.59
C TYR A 120 5.04 -6.29 -2.64
N LEU A 121 5.88 -6.71 -1.71
CA LEU A 121 5.58 -7.69 -0.67
C LEU A 121 5.29 -6.97 0.65
N TYR A 122 4.08 -7.14 1.16
CA TYR A 122 3.63 -6.61 2.43
C TYR A 122 3.64 -7.69 3.49
N PHE A 123 4.24 -7.41 4.64
CA PHE A 123 4.27 -8.31 5.79
C PHE A 123 4.29 -7.49 7.10
N GLU A 124 3.92 -8.13 8.21
CA GLU A 124 3.97 -7.51 9.53
C GLU A 124 5.11 -8.09 10.37
N SER A 125 5.80 -7.22 11.10
CA SER A 125 6.79 -7.61 12.09
C SER A 125 6.81 -6.61 13.25
N ASN A 126 6.80 -7.14 14.48
CA ASN A 126 6.92 -6.36 15.73
C ASN A 126 5.93 -5.19 15.89
N GLY A 127 4.70 -5.35 15.43
CA GLY A 127 3.64 -4.35 15.46
C GLY A 127 3.65 -3.36 14.29
N THR A 128 4.53 -3.53 13.30
CA THR A 128 4.67 -2.61 12.15
C THR A 128 4.57 -3.38 10.84
N PHE A 129 3.84 -2.80 9.87
CA PHE A 129 3.81 -3.32 8.51
C PHE A 129 5.02 -2.82 7.74
N TYR A 130 5.56 -3.66 6.87
CA TYR A 130 6.66 -3.35 5.99
C TYR A 130 6.23 -3.56 4.54
N ALA A 131 6.74 -2.73 3.64
CA ALA A 131 6.71 -2.96 2.20
C ALA A 131 8.13 -3.27 1.72
N LEU A 132 8.35 -4.50 1.27
CA LEU A 132 9.55 -4.91 0.54
C LEU A 132 9.25 -4.84 -0.95
N SER A 133 9.96 -3.98 -1.67
CA SER A 133 9.80 -3.74 -3.10
C SER A 133 11.09 -4.09 -3.84
N TYR A 134 10.98 -4.67 -5.03
CA TYR A 134 12.13 -4.99 -5.87
C TYR A 134 11.74 -5.13 -7.35
N ASP A 135 12.73 -4.93 -8.22
CA ASP A 135 12.63 -5.17 -9.66
C ASP A 135 12.60 -6.68 -9.93
N GLY A 136 11.42 -7.19 -10.25
CA GLY A 136 11.17 -8.63 -10.42
C GLY A 136 9.68 -8.97 -10.40
N ASP A 137 9.36 -10.16 -10.88
CA ASP A 137 7.99 -10.68 -11.03
C ASP A 137 7.70 -11.91 -10.14
N ASP A 138 8.55 -12.19 -9.15
CA ASP A 138 8.42 -13.35 -8.26
C ASP A 138 8.94 -13.10 -6.84
N VAL A 139 8.24 -13.61 -5.81
CA VAL A 139 8.77 -13.67 -4.44
C VAL A 139 9.80 -14.80 -4.31
N ASN A 140 11.02 -14.51 -4.76
CA ASN A 140 12.13 -15.45 -4.76
C ASN A 140 12.69 -15.76 -3.36
N SER A 141 13.59 -16.75 -3.30
CA SER A 141 14.20 -17.22 -2.04
C SER A 141 14.98 -16.14 -1.30
N SER A 142 15.62 -15.19 -1.99
CA SER A 142 16.32 -14.08 -1.34
C SER A 142 15.32 -13.16 -0.64
N MET A 143 14.19 -12.86 -1.26
CA MET A 143 13.16 -12.00 -0.66
C MET A 143 12.53 -12.68 0.57
N LYS A 144 12.25 -13.99 0.48
CA LYS A 144 11.78 -14.78 1.63
C LYS A 144 12.80 -14.79 2.76
N LYS A 145 14.10 -14.91 2.43
CA LYS A 145 15.18 -14.85 3.42
C LYS A 145 15.28 -13.48 4.08
N ILE A 146 15.10 -12.37 3.36
CA ILE A 146 15.06 -11.01 3.95
C ILE A 146 13.98 -10.93 5.04
N VAL A 147 12.75 -11.37 4.73
CA VAL A 147 11.62 -11.37 5.69
C VAL A 147 11.93 -12.22 6.92
N SER A 148 12.58 -13.38 6.74
CA SER A 148 12.93 -14.30 7.84
C SER A 148 13.89 -13.72 8.90
N TYR A 149 14.62 -12.64 8.59
CA TYR A 149 15.45 -11.96 9.58
C TYR A 149 14.64 -11.16 10.61
N SER A 150 13.38 -10.84 10.28
CA SER A 150 12.53 -10.04 11.16
C SER A 150 11.85 -10.89 12.25
N PRO A 151 11.53 -10.31 13.41
CA PRO A 151 10.69 -10.96 14.42
C PRO A 151 9.36 -11.41 13.83
N LYS A 152 8.98 -12.67 14.09
CA LYS A 152 7.73 -13.26 13.60
C LYS A 152 6.52 -12.39 13.89
N SER A 153 5.60 -12.36 12.93
CA SER A 153 4.31 -11.68 13.09
C SER A 153 3.57 -12.24 14.30
N LYS A 154 2.86 -11.35 15.01
CA LYS A 154 1.95 -11.74 16.11
C LYS A 154 0.50 -11.80 15.65
N LEU A 155 0.22 -11.39 14.41
CA LEU A 155 -1.12 -11.38 13.85
C LEU A 155 -1.47 -12.76 13.33
N SER A 156 -2.71 -13.18 13.55
CA SER A 156 -3.28 -14.29 12.77
C SER A 156 -3.50 -13.85 11.32
N LYS A 157 -3.73 -14.81 10.42
CA LYS A 157 -4.06 -14.53 9.02
C LYS A 157 -5.26 -13.60 8.89
N GLU A 158 -6.29 -13.85 9.70
CA GLU A 158 -7.51 -13.06 9.73
C GLU A 158 -7.23 -11.62 10.19
N GLU A 159 -6.46 -11.43 11.27
CA GLU A 159 -6.12 -10.10 11.78
C GLU A 159 -5.24 -9.31 10.80
N PHE A 160 -4.32 -10.01 10.13
CA PHE A 160 -3.46 -9.45 9.09
C PHE A 160 -4.31 -8.95 7.91
N ASN A 161 -5.17 -9.82 7.35
CA ASN A 161 -6.04 -9.47 6.24
C ASN A 161 -7.09 -8.39 6.61
N GLU A 162 -7.61 -8.39 7.84
CA GLU A 162 -8.53 -7.34 8.31
C GLU A 162 -7.86 -5.96 8.30
N LYS A 163 -6.59 -5.88 8.73
CA LYS A 163 -5.83 -4.61 8.69
C LYS A 163 -5.55 -4.16 7.26
N LEU A 164 -5.20 -5.07 6.35
CA LEU A 164 -5.03 -4.77 4.94
C LEU A 164 -6.32 -4.23 4.31
N ASN A 165 -7.44 -4.95 4.49
CA ASN A 165 -8.75 -4.55 3.94
C ASN A 165 -9.16 -3.17 4.46
N LYS A 166 -9.01 -2.92 5.76
CA LYS A 166 -9.31 -1.62 6.35
C LYS A 166 -8.45 -0.50 5.75
N ALA A 167 -7.16 -0.75 5.55
CA ALA A 167 -6.26 0.23 4.92
C ALA A 167 -6.65 0.54 3.47
N GLN A 168 -7.12 -0.46 2.72
CA GLN A 168 -7.64 -0.27 1.37
C GLN A 168 -8.95 0.54 1.38
N GLU A 169 -9.90 0.19 2.24
CA GLU A 169 -11.18 0.89 2.38
C GLU A 169 -10.96 2.37 2.75
N GLU A 170 -10.15 2.64 3.78
CA GLU A 170 -9.83 4.01 4.20
C GLU A 170 -9.11 4.79 3.10
N TYR A 171 -8.28 4.14 2.27
CA TYR A 171 -7.63 4.80 1.13
C TYR A 171 -8.64 5.21 0.06
N ILE A 172 -9.57 4.32 -0.29
CA ILE A 172 -10.63 4.59 -1.28
C ILE A 172 -11.52 5.74 -0.79
N GLU A 173 -11.92 5.73 0.47
CA GLU A 173 -12.70 6.84 1.07
C GLU A 173 -11.94 8.17 0.99
N ASP A 174 -10.65 8.18 1.33
CA ASP A 174 -9.80 9.37 1.23
C ASP A 174 -9.67 9.88 -0.22
N GLN A 175 -9.64 8.99 -1.22
CA GLN A 175 -9.60 9.39 -2.64
C GLN A 175 -10.92 10.01 -3.10
N ILE A 176 -12.05 9.40 -2.72
CA ILE A 176 -13.39 9.93 -3.03
C ILE A 176 -13.56 11.32 -2.40
N GLU A 177 -13.18 11.49 -1.12
CA GLU A 177 -13.27 12.78 -0.45
C GLU A 177 -12.43 13.85 -1.14
N GLN A 178 -11.21 13.51 -1.57
CA GLN A 178 -10.33 14.44 -2.29
C GLN A 178 -10.90 14.84 -3.65
N GLU A 179 -11.49 13.89 -4.38
CA GLU A 179 -12.13 14.19 -5.67
C GLU A 179 -13.35 15.10 -5.48
N GLU A 180 -14.23 14.81 -4.51
CA GLU A 180 -15.39 15.66 -4.19
C GLU A 180 -14.96 17.08 -3.81
N ALA A 181 -13.93 17.22 -2.98
CA ALA A 181 -13.38 18.53 -2.59
C ALA A 181 -12.81 19.29 -3.79
N TYR A 182 -12.11 18.62 -4.70
CA TYR A 182 -11.58 19.22 -5.92
C TYR A 182 -12.69 19.69 -6.86
N GLN A 183 -13.71 18.86 -7.10
CA GLN A 183 -14.86 19.21 -7.93
C GLN A 183 -15.63 20.42 -7.36
N TYR A 184 -15.77 20.48 -6.03
CA TYR A 184 -16.35 21.63 -5.34
C TYR A 184 -15.55 22.92 -5.59
N GLU A 185 -14.22 22.86 -5.45
CA GLU A 185 -13.37 24.04 -5.66
C GLU A 185 -13.42 24.53 -7.11
N GLN A 186 -13.46 23.62 -8.09
CA GLN A 186 -13.62 23.96 -9.49
C GLN A 186 -14.95 24.68 -9.76
N ALA A 187 -16.07 24.12 -9.28
CA ALA A 187 -17.39 24.73 -9.43
C ALA A 187 -17.46 26.13 -8.77
N TYR A 188 -16.81 26.31 -7.61
CA TYR A 188 -16.73 27.61 -6.94
C TYR A 188 -15.95 28.64 -7.78
N ARG A 189 -14.79 28.26 -8.32
CA ARG A 189 -13.97 29.13 -9.18
C ARG A 189 -14.70 29.53 -10.46
N GLU A 190 -15.40 28.59 -11.09
CA GLU A 190 -16.20 28.85 -12.29
C GLU A 190 -17.37 29.80 -12.00
N GLY A 191 -18.09 29.59 -10.89
CA GLY A 191 -19.18 30.47 -10.45
C GLY A 191 -18.72 31.90 -10.15
N TYR A 192 -17.55 32.05 -9.53
CA TYR A 192 -16.94 33.36 -9.26
C TYR A 192 -16.51 34.08 -10.55
N ASN A 193 -15.89 33.35 -11.49
CA ASN A 193 -15.44 33.91 -12.77
C ASN A 193 -16.61 34.30 -13.72
N GLN A 194 -17.80 33.73 -13.54
CA GLN A 194 -18.99 34.06 -14.34
C GLN A 194 -19.82 35.24 -13.78
N GLY A 195 -19.37 35.92 -12.72
CA GLY A 195 -20.05 37.12 -12.20
C GLY A 195 -21.47 36.88 -11.66
N ARG A 196 -21.81 35.64 -11.30
CA ARG A 196 -23.13 35.31 -10.71
C ARG A 196 -23.14 35.64 -9.22
N SER A 197 -23.59 36.85 -8.91
CA SER A 197 -24.07 37.23 -7.57
C SER A 197 -25.44 36.59 -7.29
N ASP A 198 -25.49 35.26 -7.17
CA ASP A 198 -26.71 34.57 -6.72
C ASP A 198 -26.56 34.16 -5.25
N SER A 199 -27.59 34.50 -4.47
CA SER A 199 -27.74 34.37 -3.01
C SER A 199 -27.64 32.94 -2.43
N ARG A 200 -27.17 31.95 -3.20
CA ARG A 200 -26.90 30.58 -2.76
C ARG A 200 -25.54 30.40 -2.09
N GLY A 201 -24.68 31.43 -2.07
CA GLY A 201 -23.38 31.39 -1.40
C GLY A 201 -23.45 31.14 0.11
N GLY A 202 -24.59 31.43 0.77
CA GLY A 202 -24.75 31.26 2.22
C GLY A 202 -24.85 29.81 2.70
N GLU A 203 -25.51 28.93 1.96
CA GLU A 203 -25.66 27.51 2.33
C GLU A 203 -24.36 26.72 2.07
N LEU A 204 -23.63 27.08 1.01
CA LEU A 204 -22.34 26.47 0.65
C LEU A 204 -21.20 26.91 1.57
N LEU A 205 -21.23 28.14 2.10
CA LEU A 205 -20.31 28.60 3.14
C LEU A 205 -20.48 27.83 4.45
N GLY A 206 -21.72 27.47 4.81
CA GLY A 206 -22.01 26.63 5.97
C GLY A 206 -21.31 25.28 5.87
N TYR A 207 -21.44 24.60 4.72
CA TYR A 207 -20.82 23.29 4.50
C TYR A 207 -19.28 23.34 4.60
N TYR A 208 -18.63 24.35 4.01
CA TYR A 208 -17.19 24.54 4.09
C TYR A 208 -16.71 24.87 5.52
N PHE A 209 -17.50 25.63 6.29
CA PHE A 209 -17.20 25.94 7.69
C PHE A 209 -17.31 24.70 8.59
N PHE A 210 -18.34 23.86 8.38
CA PHE A 210 -18.48 22.58 9.08
C PHE A 210 -17.39 21.57 8.65
N TYR A 211 -17.01 21.54 7.37
CA TYR A 211 -15.94 20.70 6.84
C TYR A 211 -14.57 21.02 7.48
N LYS A 212 -14.18 22.31 7.55
CA LYS A 212 -12.94 22.71 8.24
C LYS A 212 -12.96 22.54 9.75
N LEU A 213 -14.13 22.68 10.39
CA LEU A 213 -14.27 22.43 11.84
C LEU A 213 -14.19 20.94 12.16
N GLY A 214 -14.72 20.06 11.31
CA GLY A 214 -14.60 18.60 11.44
C GLY A 214 -13.15 18.09 11.38
N GLN A 215 -12.34 18.66 10.48
CA GLN A 215 -10.91 18.33 10.39
C GLN A 215 -10.08 18.80 11.59
N ARG A 216 -10.51 19.86 12.31
CA ARG A 216 -9.82 20.32 13.54
C ARG A 216 -10.17 19.52 14.80
N SER A 217 -11.25 18.73 14.78
CA SER A 217 -11.71 17.95 15.93
C SER A 217 -11.08 16.55 16.03
N ARG A 218 -10.27 16.13 15.04
CA ARG A 218 -9.67 14.80 14.96
C ARG A 218 -8.15 14.76 15.27
N TYR A 219 -7.62 15.82 15.88
CA TYR A 219 -6.26 15.86 16.44
C TYR A 219 -6.33 15.85 17.97
#